data_AF-A0A8J4WLJ9-F1
#
_entry.id   AF-A0A8J4WLJ9-F1
#
_cell.length_a   1.000
_cell.length_b   1.000
_cell.length_c   1.000
_cell.angle_alpha   90.00
_cell.angle_beta   90.00
_cell.angle_gamma   90.00
#
_symmetry.space_group_name_H-M   'P 1'
#
loop_
_entity.id
_entity.type
_entity.pdbx_description
1 polymer ?
#
loop_
_entity_poly.entity_id
_entity_poly.type
_entity_poly.pdbx_seq_one_letter_code
_entity_poly.pdbx_strand_id
1 'polypeptide(L)' 'MGARIVAEVFIGLLQLDPDSYLSVQPNWVPTLPTHDGTPASFRMIDFLTFAGVDPTSRGQ' A
#
# COMPACT_ATOMS: atom_id res chain seq x y z
N MET A 1 -5.44 -20.45 -14.83
CA MET A 1 -6.15 -19.51 -15.72
C MET A 1 -6.71 -18.29 -14.97
N GLY A 2 -7.46 -18.44 -13.87
CA GLY A 2 -8.06 -17.30 -13.15
C GLY A 2 -7.08 -16.22 -12.67
N ALA A 3 -5.90 -16.60 -12.16
CA ALA A 3 -4.90 -15.65 -11.66
C ALA A 3 -4.41 -14.64 -12.72
N ARG A 4 -4.40 -15.03 -14.01
CA ARG A 4 -3.95 -14.14 -15.09
C ARG A 4 -4.94 -13.00 -15.33
N ILE A 5 -6.24 -13.31 -15.38
CA ILE A 5 -7.28 -12.30 -15.57
C ILE A 5 -7.26 -11.32 -14.39
N VAL A 6 -7.10 -11.82 -13.16
CA VAL A 6 -6.98 -10.96 -11.98
C VAL A 6 -5.77 -10.04 -12.12
N ALA A 7 -4.59 -10.58 -12.45
CA ALA A 7 -3.39 -9.76 -12.63
C ALA A 7 -3.55 -8.69 -13.72
N GLU A 8 -4.12 -9.04 -14.87
CA GLU A 8 -4.36 -8.11 -15.99
C GLU A 8 -5.32 -6.98 -15.59
N VAL A 9 -6.39 -7.28 -14.83
CA VAL A 9 -7.31 -6.25 -14.32
C VAL A 9 -6.62 -5.33 -13.32
N PHE A 10 -5.87 -5.88 -12.35
CA PHE A 10 -5.17 -5.06 -11.36
C PHE A 10 -4.13 -4.14 -12.01
N ILE A 11 -3.35 -4.65 -12.96
CA ILE A 11 -2.38 -3.84 -13.71
C ILE A 11 -3.10 -2.78 -14.54
N GLY A 12 -4.19 -3.14 -15.21
CA GLY A 12 -4.99 -2.22 -16.01
C GLY A 12 -5.55 -1.06 -15.17
N LEU A 13 -6.12 -1.34 -14.00
CA LEU A 13 -6.59 -0.30 -13.09
C LEU A 13 -5.46 0.64 -12.67
N LEU A 14 -4.31 0.09 -12.29
CA LEU A 14 -3.18 0.90 -11.83
C LEU A 14 -2.58 1.79 -12.92
N GLN A 15 -2.55 1.33 -14.17
CA GLN A 15 -1.89 2.03 -15.29
C GLN A 15 -2.84 2.95 -16.08
N LEU A 16 -4.13 2.63 -16.15
CA LEU A 16 -5.08 3.31 -17.03
C LEU A 16 -6.04 4.24 -16.29
N ASP A 17 -6.07 4.22 -14.95
CA ASP A 17 -6.79 5.22 -14.17
C ASP A 17 -5.99 6.54 -14.13
N PRO A 18 -6.51 7.65 -14.72
CA PRO A 18 -5.82 8.93 -14.73
C PRO A 18 -5.51 9.47 -13.33
N ASP A 19 -6.34 9.11 -12.34
CA ASP A 19 -6.23 9.54 -10.95
C ASP A 19 -5.44 8.53 -10.08
N SER A 20 -4.92 7.44 -10.67
CA SER A 20 -4.03 6.50 -9.99
C SER A 20 -2.78 7.21 -9.47
N TYR A 21 -2.33 6.85 -8.26
CA TYR A 21 -1.06 7.33 -7.71
C TYR A 21 0.13 7.13 -8.65
N LEU A 22 0.14 6.05 -9.45
CA LEU A 22 1.19 5.82 -10.44
C LEU A 22 1.19 6.87 -11.57
N SER A 23 0.04 7.47 -11.87
CA SER A 23 -0.13 8.54 -12.85
C SER A 23 0.13 9.91 -12.22
N VAL A 24 -0.56 10.23 -11.12
CA VAL A 24 -0.55 11.58 -10.53
C VAL A 24 0.70 11.87 -9.69
N GLN A 25 1.30 10.86 -9.07
CA GLN A 25 2.49 11.00 -8.22
C GLN A 25 3.44 9.80 -8.40
N PRO A 26 4.15 9.70 -9.54
CA PRO A 26 4.96 8.51 -9.89
C PRO A 26 6.07 8.15 -8.90
N ASN A 27 6.54 9.14 -8.13
CA ASN A 27 7.59 8.99 -7.11
C ASN A 27 7.02 9.05 -5.69
N TRP A 28 5.72 8.84 -5.52
CA TRP A 28 5.09 8.87 -4.21
C TRP A 28 5.71 7.82 -3.29
N VAL A 29 5.95 8.23 -2.05
CA VAL A 29 6.33 7.37 -0.94
C VAL A 29 5.43 7.68 0.24
N PRO A 30 5.05 6.67 1.05
CA PRO A 30 4.20 6.88 2.23
C PRO A 30 4.79 7.93 3.16
N THR A 31 3.96 8.87 3.60
CA THR A 31 4.35 9.89 4.60
C THR A 31 4.10 9.43 6.03
N LEU A 32 3.49 8.25 6.20
CA LEU A 32 3.21 7.67 7.49
C LEU A 32 4.50 7.11 8.13
N PRO A 33 4.60 7.13 9.47
CA PRO A 33 5.75 6.55 10.16
C PRO A 33 5.92 5.07 9.83
N THR A 34 7.17 4.64 9.69
CA THR A 34 7.56 3.23 9.60
C THR A 34 8.30 2.83 10.85
N HIS A 35 8.28 1.53 11.17
CA HIS A 35 9.02 0.98 12.31
C HIS A 35 10.53 1.25 12.27
N ASP A 36 11.13 1.40 11.08
CA ASP A 36 12.56 1.67 10.89
C ASP A 36 12.87 3.14 10.52
N GLY A 37 11.85 4.00 10.46
CA GLY A 37 11.98 5.41 10.14
C GLY A 37 12.27 5.73 8.67
N THR A 38 12.35 4.74 7.78
CA THR A 38 12.53 4.95 6.34
C THR A 38 11.18 4.90 5.60
N PRO A 39 10.73 5.98 4.92
CA PRO A 39 9.43 5.99 4.23
C PRO A 39 9.24 4.87 3.21
N ALA A 40 10.31 4.48 2.52
CA ALA A 40 10.28 3.45 1.49
C ALA A 40 10.14 2.01 2.05
N SER A 41 10.33 1.81 3.36
CA SER A 41 10.18 0.48 3.98
C SER A 41 8.76 0.18 4.43
N PHE A 42 7.82 1.13 4.28
CA PHE A 42 6.48 1.06 4.81
C PHE A 42 5.76 -0.24 4.43
N ARG A 43 5.21 -0.92 5.43
CA ARG A 43 4.52 -2.21 5.30
C ARG A 43 3.09 -2.12 5.80
N MET A 44 2.31 -3.13 5.47
CA MET A 44 0.94 -3.27 5.98
C MET A 44 0.88 -3.27 7.52
N ILE A 45 1.90 -3.81 8.19
CA ILE A 45 1.96 -3.77 9.67
C ILE A 45 2.10 -2.33 10.17
N ASP A 46 2.94 -1.50 9.54
CA ASP A 46 3.06 -0.08 9.91
C ASP A 46 1.71 0.65 9.76
N PHE A 47 0.95 0.32 8.72
CA PHE A 47 -0.40 0.85 8.53
C PHE A 47 -1.37 0.43 9.63
N LEU A 48 -1.38 -0.87 9.99
CA LEU A 48 -2.24 -1.39 11.05
C LEU A 48 -1.88 -0.80 12.42
N THR A 49 -0.59 -0.64 12.70
CA THR A 49 -0.10 0.00 13.92
C THR A 49 -0.51 1.46 13.97
N PHE A 50 -0.33 2.21 12.87
CA PHE A 50 -0.79 3.59 12.77
C PHE A 50 -2.30 3.71 13.02
N ALA A 51 -3.09 2.77 12.50
CA ALA A 51 -4.55 2.73 12.70
C ALA A 51 -4.98 2.15 14.07
N GLY A 52 -4.04 1.71 14.93
CA GLY A 52 -4.34 1.15 16.26
C GLY A 52 -5.06 -0.20 16.21
N VAL A 53 -4.81 -0.97 15.15
CA VAL A 53 -5.47 -2.23 14.85
C VAL A 53 -4.49 -3.39 14.65
N ASP A 54 -3.21 -3.20 14.90
CA ASP A 54 -2.29 -4.32 14.95
C ASP A 54 -2.61 -5.25 16.17
N PRO A 55 -2.18 -6.52 16.16
CA PRO A 55 -2.48 -7.45 17.25
C PRO A 55 -2.02 -6.95 18.63
N THR A 56 -0.89 -6.24 18.69
CA THR A 56 -0.34 -5.74 19.97
C THR A 56 -1.15 -4.60 20.55
N SER A 57 -1.63 -3.66 19.73
CA SER A 57 -2.56 -2.61 20.17
C SER A 57 -3.95 -3.14 20.52
N ARG A 58 -4.34 -4.29 19.96
CA ARG A 58 -5.60 -4.99 20.27
C ARG A 58 -5.53 -5.93 21.49
N GLY A 59 -4.34 -6.20 22.03
CA GLY A 59 -4.14 -7.10 23.16
C GLY A 59 -4.36 -8.59 22.85
N GLN A 60 -4.05 -9.02 21.61
CA GLN A 60 -4.10 -10.42 21.15
C GLN A 60 -2.69 -11.00 20.99
#